data_AF-A0AAG5DUK5-F1
#
_entry.id   AF-A0AAG5DUK5-F1
#
_cell.length_a   1.000
_cell.length_b   1.000
_cell.length_c   1.000
_cell.angle_alpha   90.00
_cell.angle_beta   90.00
_cell.angle_gamma   90.00
#
_symmetry.space_group_name_H-M   'P 1'
#
loop_
_entity.id
_entity.type
_entity.pdbx_description
1 polymer ?
#
loop_
_entity_poly.entity_id
_entity_poly.type
_entity_poly.pdbx_seq_one_letter_code
_entity_poly.pdbx_strand_id
1 'polypeptide(L)'
;MERLLVVFAILCAAKGRAQEDVHLPDYLVFMNQFKLHVQIREPSGVMVWTRSSPLIEMFGIELYAGQQQNSHRQPVWDRKLEVNTTRPIDGKFMIINHDMVIRKGETIRYRFSVLHKGTLSHSNYHRDLVTDHMFYRPKDSTCYSQCLIGDRAAIHEETARLKTILEKKILDCVGSQASEHLFLPFPNATSYVADTQLFVKSRLWEIEGLRPLIDNVVTTYLSQDGVGVRMKTVLDKFKVLELGKGKLDVIDFDAMFKEPEETNTEMYN
;
A
#
# COMPACT_ATOMS: atom_id res chain seq x y z
N MET A 1 -18.71 -45.40 77.34
CA MET A 1 -19.85 -45.61 76.43
C MET A 1 -20.66 -44.34 76.39
N GLU A 2 -20.27 -43.42 75.51
CA GLU A 2 -21.02 -42.24 75.03
C GLU A 2 -19.99 -41.44 74.20
N ARG A 3 -20.43 -40.85 73.08
CA ARG A 3 -19.61 -40.14 72.04
C ARG A 3 -19.17 -40.97 70.83
N LEU A 4 -20.03 -41.86 70.35
CA LEU A 4 -19.96 -42.36 68.97
C LEU A 4 -21.31 -42.16 68.26
N LEU A 5 -21.84 -40.93 68.30
CA LEU A 5 -23.08 -40.54 67.65
C LEU A 5 -23.11 -39.03 67.37
N VAL A 6 -22.00 -38.50 66.83
CA VAL A 6 -21.98 -37.22 66.08
C VAL A 6 -21.09 -37.42 64.85
N VAL A 7 -21.39 -38.49 64.11
CA VAL A 7 -21.08 -38.55 62.69
C VAL A 7 -22.22 -37.79 61.99
N PHE A 8 -21.91 -37.05 60.92
CA PHE A 8 -22.86 -36.57 59.89
C PHE A 8 -23.57 -35.21 60.00
N ALA A 9 -23.17 -34.27 60.88
CA ALA A 9 -23.80 -32.93 60.88
C ALA A 9 -22.91 -31.71 60.54
N ILE A 10 -21.58 -31.85 60.39
CA ILE A 10 -20.68 -30.69 60.20
C ILE A 10 -19.82 -30.81 58.92
N LEU A 11 -20.33 -31.49 57.88
CA LEU A 11 -19.67 -31.57 56.57
C LEU A 11 -20.55 -31.09 55.39
N CYS A 12 -21.68 -30.43 55.67
CA CYS A 12 -22.56 -29.86 54.62
C CYS A 12 -22.67 -28.33 54.64
N ALA A 13 -21.76 -27.61 55.32
CA ALA A 13 -21.77 -26.14 55.36
C ALA A 13 -20.61 -25.47 54.59
N ALA A 14 -19.88 -26.21 53.75
CA ALA A 14 -19.05 -25.63 52.71
C ALA A 14 -19.78 -25.72 51.36
N LYS A 15 -21.01 -25.19 51.32
CA LYS A 15 -21.65 -24.84 50.04
C LYS A 15 -20.72 -23.85 49.34
N GLY A 16 -20.35 -24.19 48.12
CA GLY A 16 -19.39 -23.47 47.30
C GLY A 16 -19.61 -21.96 47.37
N ARG A 17 -18.52 -21.23 47.61
CA ARG A 17 -18.37 -19.97 46.92
C ARG A 17 -18.30 -20.35 45.44
N ALA A 18 -19.46 -20.30 44.79
CA ALA A 18 -19.50 -20.15 43.35
C ALA A 18 -18.55 -19.00 43.06
N GLN A 19 -17.46 -19.31 42.38
CA GLN A 19 -16.65 -18.31 41.72
C GLN A 19 -17.64 -17.58 40.82
N GLU A 20 -17.98 -16.35 41.20
CA GLU A 20 -18.82 -15.48 40.40
C GLU A 20 -18.05 -15.32 39.09
N ASP A 21 -18.49 -16.04 38.06
CA ASP A 21 -17.96 -15.92 36.71
C ASP A 21 -18.18 -14.45 36.35
N VAL A 22 -17.12 -13.65 36.48
CA VAL A 22 -17.13 -12.23 36.11
C VAL A 22 -17.32 -12.22 34.60
N HIS A 23 -18.58 -12.15 34.17
CA HIS A 23 -18.94 -12.05 32.78
C HIS A 23 -18.40 -10.71 32.29
N LEU A 24 -17.25 -10.74 31.64
CA LEU A 24 -16.70 -9.56 30.99
C LEU A 24 -17.76 -9.07 30.00
N PRO A 25 -18.06 -7.75 29.98
CA PRO A 25 -18.97 -7.18 29.00
C PRO A 25 -18.60 -7.63 27.58
N ASP A 26 -19.59 -8.00 26.77
CA ASP A 26 -19.38 -8.56 25.43
C ASP A 26 -18.49 -7.67 24.54
N TYR A 27 -18.55 -6.35 24.72
CA TYR A 27 -17.70 -5.41 24.00
C TYR A 27 -16.21 -5.57 24.38
N LEU A 28 -15.88 -5.90 25.64
CA LEU A 28 -14.49 -6.14 26.04
C LEU A 28 -13.96 -7.43 25.43
N VAL A 29 -14.78 -8.48 25.42
CA VAL A 29 -14.44 -9.75 24.76
C VAL A 29 -14.22 -9.52 23.26
N PHE A 30 -15.11 -8.76 22.61
CA PHE A 30 -14.97 -8.35 21.22
C PHE A 30 -13.70 -7.53 20.97
N MET A 31 -13.36 -6.58 21.83
CA MET A 31 -12.19 -5.72 21.62
C MET A 31 -10.86 -6.45 21.86
N ASN A 32 -10.82 -7.45 22.73
CA ASN A 32 -9.62 -8.24 23.05
C ASN A 32 -9.06 -9.02 21.86
N GLN A 33 -9.84 -9.23 20.79
CA GLN A 33 -9.35 -9.90 19.58
C GLN A 33 -8.48 -9.00 18.68
N PHE A 34 -8.47 -7.68 18.94
CA PHE A 34 -7.72 -6.72 18.14
C PHE A 34 -6.44 -6.32 18.87
N LYS A 35 -5.30 -6.43 18.16
CA LYS A 35 -4.02 -5.97 18.65
C LYS A 35 -3.68 -4.62 18.06
N LEU A 36 -3.56 -3.61 18.92
CA LEU A 36 -3.09 -2.29 18.53
C LEU A 36 -1.56 -2.23 18.55
N HIS A 37 -0.99 -1.57 17.55
CA HIS A 37 0.41 -1.22 17.50
C HIS A 37 0.57 0.30 17.46
N VAL A 38 1.45 0.82 18.32
CA VAL A 38 1.83 2.23 18.36
C VAL A 38 3.33 2.32 18.07
N GLN A 39 3.69 3.17 17.11
CA GLN A 39 5.08 3.44 16.76
C GLN A 39 5.28 4.94 16.66
N ILE A 40 6.34 5.43 17.30
CA ILE A 40 6.70 6.84 17.31
C ILE A 40 7.78 7.04 16.27
N ARG A 41 7.68 8.10 15.48
CA ARG A 41 8.67 8.45 14.46
C ARG A 41 9.51 9.62 14.94
N GLU A 42 10.81 9.53 14.72
CA GLU A 42 11.75 10.63 14.97
C GLU A 42 11.95 11.45 13.68
N PRO A 43 12.01 12.80 13.72
CA PRO A 43 11.92 13.68 14.90
C PRO A 43 10.47 13.97 15.36
N SER A 44 9.49 13.72 14.50
CA SER A 44 8.07 13.92 14.80
C SER A 44 7.23 12.84 14.12
N GLY A 45 6.10 12.55 14.76
CA GLY A 45 5.04 11.74 14.22
C GLY A 45 4.74 10.50 15.04
N VAL A 46 3.51 10.02 14.89
CA VAL A 46 3.02 8.77 15.49
C VAL A 46 2.21 8.00 14.45
N MET A 47 2.45 6.71 14.40
CA MET A 47 1.72 5.76 13.59
C MET A 47 1.02 4.77 14.51
N VAL A 48 -0.27 4.61 14.30
CA VAL A 48 -1.10 3.66 15.04
C VAL A 48 -1.81 2.76 14.04
N TRP A 49 -1.74 1.45 14.25
CA TRP A 49 -2.39 0.51 13.35
C TRP A 49 -2.88 -0.76 14.04
N THR A 50 -3.85 -1.39 13.38
CA THR A 50 -4.32 -2.75 13.65
C THR A 50 -4.44 -3.52 12.33
N ARG A 51 -4.42 -4.86 12.40
CA ARG A 51 -4.61 -5.71 11.22
C ARG A 51 -6.03 -5.52 10.68
N SER A 52 -6.17 -5.47 9.36
CA SER A 52 -7.49 -5.48 8.73
C SER A 52 -8.25 -6.76 9.09
N SER A 53 -9.52 -6.60 9.42
CA SER A 53 -10.43 -7.68 9.77
C SER A 53 -11.81 -7.35 9.20
N PRO A 54 -12.58 -8.35 8.71
CA PRO A 54 -13.98 -8.15 8.34
C PRO A 54 -14.86 -7.64 9.49
N LEU A 55 -14.36 -7.73 10.73
CA LEU A 55 -15.02 -7.21 11.93
C LEU A 55 -14.78 -5.71 12.15
N ILE A 56 -14.09 -5.03 11.24
CA ILE A 56 -13.76 -3.61 11.35
C ILE A 56 -14.28 -2.88 10.10
N GLU A 57 -15.34 -2.10 10.27
CA GLU A 57 -15.87 -1.17 9.26
C GLU A 57 -15.20 0.21 9.38
N MET A 58 -14.89 0.60 10.62
CA MET A 58 -14.17 1.83 10.95
C MET A 58 -13.26 1.55 12.15
N PHE A 59 -12.08 2.15 12.10
CA PHE A 59 -11.09 2.08 13.16
C PHE A 59 -10.74 3.50 13.62
N GLY A 60 -10.83 3.76 14.93
CA GLY A 60 -10.52 5.05 15.52
C GLY A 60 -9.50 4.96 16.64
N ILE A 61 -8.81 6.07 16.89
CA ILE A 61 -7.87 6.22 18.01
C ILE A 61 -8.16 7.52 18.75
N GLU A 62 -8.14 7.44 20.08
CA GLU A 62 -8.04 8.59 20.97
C GLU A 62 -6.76 8.42 21.77
N LEU A 63 -5.75 9.24 21.49
CA LEU A 63 -4.41 9.17 22.06
C LEU A 63 -4.02 10.52 22.66
N TYR A 64 -3.46 10.47 23.86
CA TYR A 64 -2.92 11.61 24.60
C TYR A 64 -1.45 11.34 24.90
N ALA A 65 -0.60 12.35 24.71
CA ALA A 65 0.78 12.32 25.19
C ALA A 65 0.99 13.44 26.20
N GLY A 66 1.85 13.19 27.18
CA GLY A 66 2.09 14.15 28.25
C GLY A 66 3.25 13.74 29.14
N GLN A 67 3.83 14.72 29.82
CA GLN A 67 4.90 14.48 30.77
C GLN A 67 4.33 14.28 32.18
N GLN A 68 4.85 13.27 32.88
CA GLN A 68 4.56 13.09 34.29
C GLN A 68 5.40 14.10 35.08
N GLN A 69 4.77 15.13 35.64
CA GLN A 69 5.50 16.17 36.37
C GLN A 69 6.01 15.69 37.74
N ASN A 70 5.36 14.70 38.39
CA ASN A 70 5.75 14.13 39.70
C ASN A 70 5.10 12.74 39.91
N SER A 71 5.64 11.93 40.82
CA SER A 71 5.14 10.58 41.16
C SER A 71 3.68 10.54 41.64
N HIS A 72 3.16 11.65 42.18
CA HIS A 72 1.81 11.73 42.77
C HIS A 72 0.79 12.57 41.98
N ARG A 73 1.15 13.13 40.82
CA ARG A 73 0.23 13.94 40.01
C ARG A 73 -0.11 13.25 38.69
N GLN A 74 -1.35 13.41 38.23
CA GLN A 74 -1.74 12.93 36.91
C GLN A 74 -0.90 13.63 35.84
N PRO A 75 -0.52 12.94 34.74
CA PRO A 75 0.20 13.56 33.63
C PRO A 75 -0.57 14.76 33.07
N VAL A 76 0.15 15.82 32.71
CA VAL A 76 -0.43 16.93 31.95
C VAL A 76 -0.48 16.49 30.49
N TRP A 77 -1.69 16.23 29.99
CA TRP A 77 -1.93 15.82 28.61
C TRP A 77 -1.97 17.06 27.71
N ASP A 78 -0.82 17.41 27.14
CA ASP A 78 -0.66 18.62 26.32
C ASP A 78 -0.85 18.36 24.81
N ARG A 79 -0.80 17.09 24.39
CA ARG A 79 -0.99 16.68 22.98
C ARG A 79 -2.08 15.63 22.87
N LYS A 80 -2.96 15.79 21.88
CA LYS A 80 -4.12 14.92 21.62
C LYS A 80 -4.20 14.56 20.13
N LEU A 81 -4.50 13.29 19.85
CA LEU A 81 -4.85 12.76 18.55
C LEU A 81 -6.19 12.02 18.65
N GLU A 82 -7.23 12.51 17.97
CA GLU A 82 -8.55 11.88 17.91
C GLU A 82 -9.00 11.81 16.46
N VAL A 83 -8.78 10.66 15.83
CA VAL A 83 -8.97 10.47 14.38
C VAL A 83 -9.51 9.06 14.13
N ASN A 84 -10.25 8.90 13.04
CA ASN A 84 -10.72 7.62 12.54
C ASN A 84 -10.36 7.39 11.07
N THR A 85 -10.46 6.13 10.64
CA THR A 85 -10.28 5.72 9.26
C THR A 85 -11.21 4.55 8.94
N THR A 86 -11.74 4.53 7.72
CA THR A 86 -12.64 3.47 7.20
C THR A 86 -11.98 2.65 6.09
N ARG A 87 -10.79 3.06 5.63
CA ARG A 87 -10.12 2.44 4.49
C ARG A 87 -8.82 1.76 4.95
N PRO A 88 -8.70 0.43 4.85
CA PRO A 88 -7.44 -0.24 5.11
C PRO A 88 -6.44 0.04 3.98
N ILE A 89 -5.16 0.12 4.34
CA ILE A 89 -4.01 0.27 3.44
C ILE A 89 -3.09 -0.92 3.71
N ASP A 90 -2.72 -1.67 2.67
CA ASP A 90 -1.83 -2.84 2.75
C ASP A 90 -2.21 -3.84 3.86
N GLY A 91 -3.51 -4.13 3.98
CA GLY A 91 -4.03 -5.07 4.97
C GLY A 91 -4.05 -4.54 6.42
N LYS A 92 -3.91 -3.23 6.64
CA LYS A 92 -3.96 -2.59 7.97
C LYS A 92 -4.91 -1.40 7.97
N PHE A 93 -5.63 -1.20 9.07
CA PHE A 93 -6.21 0.11 9.36
C PHE A 93 -5.14 0.93 10.04
N MET A 94 -4.74 2.04 9.41
CA MET A 94 -3.56 2.81 9.81
C MET A 94 -3.94 4.30 9.92
N ILE A 95 -3.53 4.90 11.03
CA ILE A 95 -3.65 6.33 11.29
C ILE A 95 -2.25 6.86 11.50
N ILE A 96 -1.89 7.89 10.73
CA ILE A 96 -0.59 8.56 10.81
C ILE A 96 -0.83 10.02 11.14
N ASN A 97 -0.12 10.52 12.14
CA ASN A 97 0.03 11.95 12.38
C ASN A 97 1.52 12.29 12.25
N HIS A 98 1.85 13.27 11.42
CA HIS A 98 3.24 13.63 11.10
C HIS A 98 3.84 14.66 12.08
N ASP A 99 2.99 15.40 12.78
CA ASP A 99 3.38 16.59 13.52
C ASP A 99 3.49 16.36 15.03
N MET A 100 2.85 15.31 15.54
CA MET A 100 2.85 14.99 16.96
C MET A 100 4.26 14.55 17.40
N VAL A 101 4.92 15.39 18.18
CA VAL A 101 6.21 15.08 18.81
C VAL A 101 5.94 14.34 20.11
N ILE A 102 6.50 13.14 20.28
CA ILE A 102 6.47 12.37 21.55
C ILE A 102 7.91 12.01 21.91
N ARG A 103 8.30 12.28 23.16
CA ARG A 103 9.68 12.12 23.64
C ARG A 103 9.81 10.90 24.56
N LYS A 104 11.02 10.34 24.59
CA LYS A 104 11.37 9.28 25.54
C LYS A 104 11.18 9.78 26.98
N GLY A 105 10.55 8.94 27.82
CA GLY A 105 10.22 9.25 29.21
C GLY A 105 8.88 9.95 29.40
N GLU A 106 8.18 10.32 28.33
CA GLU A 106 6.78 10.76 28.42
C GLU A 106 5.83 9.57 28.58
N THR A 107 4.58 9.85 28.92
CA THR A 107 3.52 8.84 29.00
C THR A 107 2.56 9.05 27.85
N ILE A 108 2.17 7.97 27.18
CA ILE A 108 1.01 7.96 26.29
C ILE A 108 -0.18 7.28 26.96
N ARG A 109 -1.37 7.83 26.77
CA ARG A 109 -2.64 7.22 27.16
C ARG A 109 -3.52 7.13 25.94
N TYR A 110 -4.00 5.94 25.61
CA TYR A 110 -4.83 5.78 24.42
C TYR A 110 -5.96 4.76 24.62
N ARG A 111 -7.01 4.89 23.82
CA ARG A 111 -7.99 3.82 23.57
C ARG A 111 -8.33 3.82 22.09
N PHE A 112 -8.62 2.64 21.55
CA PHE A 112 -9.03 2.51 20.16
C PHE A 112 -10.52 2.16 20.08
N SER A 113 -11.15 2.51 18.97
CA SER A 113 -12.54 2.20 18.68
C SER A 113 -12.68 1.42 17.38
N VAL A 114 -13.67 0.54 17.35
CA VAL A 114 -14.03 -0.27 16.18
C VAL A 114 -15.53 -0.16 15.96
N LEU A 115 -15.93 0.19 14.73
CA LEU A 115 -17.31 0.07 14.28
C LEU A 115 -17.50 -1.29 13.63
N HIS A 116 -18.50 -2.03 14.08
CA HIS A 116 -18.92 -3.29 13.47
C HIS A 116 -20.44 -3.40 13.48
N LYS A 117 -21.05 -3.63 12.31
CA LYS A 117 -22.51 -3.77 12.14
C LYS A 117 -23.26 -2.61 12.79
N GLY A 118 -22.77 -1.38 12.60
CA GLY A 118 -23.35 -0.17 13.18
C GLY A 118 -23.14 0.03 14.69
N THR A 119 -22.46 -0.89 15.39
CA THR A 119 -22.14 -0.75 16.81
C THR A 119 -20.70 -0.28 17.00
N LEU A 120 -20.53 0.88 17.66
CA LEU A 120 -19.21 1.42 17.99
C LEU A 120 -18.75 0.89 19.35
N SER A 121 -17.67 0.11 19.35
CA SER A 121 -17.05 -0.43 20.55
C SER A 121 -15.72 0.26 20.84
N HIS A 122 -15.38 0.41 22.12
CA HIS A 122 -14.13 1.03 22.56
C HIS A 122 -13.32 0.05 23.42
N SER A 123 -12.00 0.09 23.28
CA SER A 123 -11.10 -0.55 24.23
C SER A 123 -11.09 0.21 25.55
N ASN A 124 -10.58 -0.45 26.59
CA ASN A 124 -10.14 0.26 27.79
C ASN A 124 -9.02 1.24 27.45
N TYR A 125 -8.79 2.20 28.35
CA TYR A 125 -7.61 3.05 28.26
C TYR A 125 -6.36 2.25 28.60
N HIS A 126 -5.42 2.24 27.67
CA HIS A 126 -4.06 1.78 27.86
C HIS A 126 -3.17 2.96 28.24
N ARG A 127 -2.10 2.68 28.97
CA ARG A 127 -1.12 3.67 29.37
C ARG A 127 0.27 3.07 29.30
N ASP A 128 1.12 3.65 28.47
CA ASP A 128 2.49 3.18 28.25
C ASP A 128 3.49 4.30 28.55
N LEU A 129 4.60 3.94 29.19
CA LEU A 129 5.77 4.79 29.29
C LEU A 129 6.53 4.74 27.97
N VAL A 130 6.81 5.90 27.38
CA VAL A 130 7.53 6.00 26.13
C VAL A 130 8.98 5.61 26.33
N THR A 131 9.35 4.50 25.74
CA THR A 131 10.68 3.91 25.82
C THR A 131 11.32 3.86 24.44
N ASP A 132 12.62 3.57 24.41
CA ASP A 132 13.42 3.67 23.19
C ASP A 132 12.95 2.74 22.06
N HIS A 133 12.42 1.57 22.39
CA HIS A 133 11.97 0.56 21.42
C HIS A 133 10.68 0.94 20.68
N MET A 134 9.96 1.96 21.17
CA MET A 134 8.77 2.48 20.49
C MET A 134 9.14 3.40 19.31
N PHE A 135 10.40 3.84 19.24
CA PHE A 135 10.88 4.72 18.18
C PHE A 135 11.27 3.92 16.95
N TYR A 136 10.67 4.29 15.81
CA TYR A 136 11.13 3.90 14.51
C TYR A 136 12.21 4.87 14.02
N ARG A 137 13.43 4.37 13.98
CA ARG A 137 14.62 5.04 13.45
C ARG A 137 15.12 4.25 12.25
N PRO A 138 14.73 4.62 11.02
CA PRO A 138 15.35 4.02 9.84
C PRO A 138 16.86 4.30 9.91
N LYS A 139 17.68 3.24 9.85
CA LYS A 139 19.15 3.38 9.94
C LYS A 139 19.74 4.21 8.79
N ASP A 140 18.99 4.39 7.72
CA ASP A 140 19.34 5.17 6.53
C ASP A 140 18.29 6.24 6.21
N SER A 141 17.79 6.97 7.22
CA SER A 141 16.91 8.12 6.97
C SER A 141 17.73 9.34 6.52
N THR A 142 18.23 9.33 5.29
CA THR A 142 18.60 10.58 4.63
C THR A 142 17.32 11.39 4.52
N CYS A 143 17.19 12.41 5.36
CA CYS A 143 16.03 13.27 5.38
C CYS A 143 16.04 14.12 4.10
N TYR A 144 15.47 13.59 3.02
CA TYR A 144 15.07 14.39 1.87
C TYR A 144 13.81 15.16 2.27
N SER A 145 13.92 16.08 3.24
CA SER A 145 12.87 17.03 3.61
C SER A 145 12.44 17.90 2.41
N GLN A 146 13.16 17.83 1.30
CA GLN A 146 12.85 18.43 0.01
C GLN A 146 11.92 17.57 -0.89
N CYS A 147 11.72 16.28 -0.59
CA CYS A 147 10.93 15.37 -1.45
C CYS A 147 9.46 15.21 -1.08
N LEU A 148 9.01 15.68 0.09
CA LEU A 148 7.62 15.50 0.55
C LEU A 148 6.75 16.76 0.46
N ILE A 149 7.33 17.91 0.12
CA ILE A 149 6.63 19.20 -0.08
C ILE A 149 7.16 19.93 -1.34
N GLY A 150 7.88 19.21 -2.20
CA GLY A 150 8.09 19.65 -3.57
C GLY A 150 6.77 19.43 -4.31
N ASP A 151 6.11 20.53 -4.65
CA ASP A 151 4.80 20.60 -5.28
C ASP A 151 4.61 19.43 -6.28
N ARG A 152 3.79 18.44 -5.91
CA ARG A 152 3.56 17.24 -6.74
C ARG A 152 3.08 17.66 -8.13
N ALA A 153 2.40 18.80 -8.22
CA ALA A 153 2.05 19.44 -9.48
C ALA A 153 3.30 19.89 -10.25
N ALA A 154 4.26 20.58 -9.62
CA ALA A 154 5.52 20.97 -10.24
C ALA A 154 6.38 19.77 -10.68
N ILE A 155 6.39 18.67 -9.92
CA ILE A 155 7.08 17.43 -10.33
C ILE A 155 6.37 16.79 -11.53
N HIS A 156 5.03 16.73 -11.53
CA HIS A 156 4.27 16.24 -12.68
C HIS A 156 4.42 17.14 -13.90
N GLU A 157 4.46 18.46 -13.71
CA GLU A 157 4.69 19.45 -14.76
C GLU A 157 6.09 19.33 -15.33
N GLU A 158 7.12 19.24 -14.49
CA GLU A 158 8.49 19.04 -14.93
C GLU A 158 8.67 17.69 -15.62
N THR A 159 8.03 16.62 -15.12
CA THR A 159 8.02 15.32 -15.79
C THR A 159 7.34 15.40 -17.16
N ALA A 160 6.21 16.10 -17.27
CA ALA A 160 5.52 16.30 -18.54
C ALA A 160 6.34 17.16 -19.51
N ARG A 161 7.05 18.18 -18.99
CA ARG A 161 7.96 19.02 -19.75
C ARG A 161 9.15 18.23 -20.26
N LEU A 162 9.80 17.44 -19.41
CA LEU A 162 10.90 16.56 -19.79
C LEU A 162 10.45 15.52 -20.82
N LYS A 163 9.26 14.92 -20.64
CA LYS A 163 8.66 14.03 -21.64
C LYS A 163 8.51 14.73 -22.99
N THR A 164 7.96 15.94 -23.00
CA THR A 164 7.77 16.73 -24.23
C THR A 164 9.10 17.07 -24.91
N ILE A 165 10.12 17.47 -24.14
CA ILE A 165 11.47 17.75 -24.66
C ILE A 165 12.06 16.48 -25.28
N LEU A 166 11.95 15.35 -24.58
CA LEU A 166 12.46 14.07 -25.06
C LEU A 166 11.77 13.63 -26.35
N GLU A 167 10.43 13.73 -26.42
CA GLU A 167 9.67 13.42 -27.64
C GLU A 167 10.12 14.29 -28.81
N LYS A 168 10.28 15.61 -28.58
CA LYS A 168 10.80 16.51 -29.61
C LYS A 168 12.21 16.12 -30.06
N LYS A 169 13.10 15.78 -29.12
CA LYS A 169 14.48 15.36 -29.44
C LYS A 169 14.52 14.03 -30.19
N ILE A 170 13.64 13.08 -29.86
CA ILE A 170 13.50 11.82 -30.62
C ILE A 170 13.07 12.13 -32.05
N LEU A 171 12.09 13.01 -32.25
CA LEU A 171 11.66 13.44 -33.58
C LEU A 171 12.77 14.18 -34.34
N ASP A 172 13.53 15.05 -33.66
CA ASP A 172 14.67 15.75 -34.27
C ASP A 172 15.79 14.77 -34.68
N CYS A 173 16.02 13.70 -33.91
CA CYS A 173 17.08 12.72 -34.16
C CYS A 173 16.70 11.66 -35.20
N VAL A 174 15.50 11.10 -35.12
CA VAL A 174 15.07 9.97 -35.97
C VAL A 174 14.22 10.44 -37.16
N GLY A 175 13.70 11.67 -37.11
CA GLY A 175 12.93 12.26 -38.19
C GLY A 175 11.75 11.40 -38.62
N SER A 176 11.56 11.25 -39.93
CA SER A 176 10.51 10.41 -40.54
C SER A 176 10.84 8.91 -40.57
N GLN A 177 11.97 8.47 -40.00
CA GLN A 177 12.40 7.07 -40.05
C GLN A 177 11.79 6.20 -38.95
N ALA A 178 11.24 6.80 -37.90
CA ALA A 178 10.53 6.08 -36.84
C ALA A 178 9.03 6.32 -36.96
N SER A 179 8.26 5.23 -37.05
CA SER A 179 6.82 5.24 -36.96
C SER A 179 6.35 4.90 -35.55
N GLU A 180 5.06 5.15 -35.26
CA GLU A 180 4.43 4.75 -34.00
C GLU A 180 3.88 3.31 -34.04
N HIS A 181 4.27 2.51 -35.02
CA HIS A 181 3.68 1.19 -35.26
C HIS A 181 4.44 0.06 -34.54
N LEU A 182 3.66 -0.85 -33.97
CA LEU A 182 4.10 -2.11 -33.38
C LEU A 182 3.34 -3.25 -34.04
N PHE A 183 3.92 -4.44 -33.96
CA PHE A 183 3.26 -5.67 -34.34
C PHE A 183 3.28 -6.66 -33.17
N LEU A 184 2.12 -7.20 -32.79
CA LEU A 184 2.00 -8.26 -31.80
C LEU A 184 1.76 -9.57 -32.54
N PRO A 185 2.77 -10.46 -32.62
CA PRO A 185 2.64 -11.74 -33.30
C PRO A 185 1.57 -12.61 -32.65
N PHE A 186 0.72 -13.19 -33.48
CA PHE A 186 -0.27 -14.18 -33.06
C PHE A 186 -0.67 -15.04 -34.26
N PRO A 187 -0.16 -16.28 -34.37
CA PRO A 187 -0.44 -17.14 -35.51
C PRO A 187 -1.94 -17.37 -35.71
N ASN A 188 -2.40 -17.30 -36.96
CA ASN A 188 -3.81 -17.43 -37.35
C ASN A 188 -4.73 -16.41 -36.65
N ALA A 189 -4.27 -15.18 -36.43
CA ALA A 189 -5.04 -14.14 -35.74
C ALA A 189 -6.41 -13.89 -36.38
N THR A 190 -6.53 -13.99 -37.70
CA THR A 190 -7.80 -13.84 -38.42
C THR A 190 -8.88 -14.84 -37.97
N SER A 191 -8.49 -15.99 -37.41
CA SER A 191 -9.43 -17.01 -36.92
C SER A 191 -9.75 -16.89 -35.43
N TYR A 192 -8.92 -16.21 -34.65
CA TYR A 192 -8.97 -16.22 -33.19
C TYR A 192 -9.18 -14.85 -32.55
N VAL A 193 -8.87 -13.76 -33.27
CA VAL A 193 -8.98 -12.39 -32.76
C VAL A 193 -10.21 -11.74 -33.35
N ALA A 194 -11.31 -11.75 -32.59
CA ALA A 194 -12.56 -11.10 -32.98
C ALA A 194 -12.53 -9.57 -32.76
N ASP A 195 -11.90 -9.13 -31.67
CA ASP A 195 -11.73 -7.72 -31.32
C ASP A 195 -10.23 -7.43 -31.15
N THR A 196 -9.65 -6.76 -32.14
CA THR A 196 -8.23 -6.41 -32.14
C THR A 196 -7.87 -5.41 -31.05
N GLN A 197 -8.79 -4.51 -30.70
CA GLN A 197 -8.53 -3.51 -29.67
C GLN A 197 -8.54 -4.16 -28.29
N LEU A 198 -9.53 -5.02 -28.00
CA LEU A 198 -9.57 -5.78 -26.76
C LEU A 198 -8.35 -6.70 -26.62
N PHE A 199 -7.95 -7.39 -27.71
CA PHE A 199 -6.76 -8.25 -27.73
C PHE A 199 -5.49 -7.47 -27.36
N VAL A 200 -5.26 -6.30 -27.95
CA VAL A 200 -4.07 -5.50 -27.65
C VAL A 200 -4.12 -4.98 -26.22
N LYS A 201 -5.26 -4.47 -25.77
CA LYS A 201 -5.41 -3.94 -24.42
C LYS A 201 -5.21 -5.01 -23.35
N SER A 202 -5.70 -6.23 -23.56
CA SER A 202 -5.51 -7.33 -22.61
C SER A 202 -4.04 -7.73 -22.51
N ARG A 203 -3.32 -7.81 -23.64
CA ARG A 203 -1.87 -8.09 -23.67
C ARG A 203 -1.04 -7.04 -22.93
N LEU A 204 -1.35 -5.76 -23.13
CA LEU A 204 -0.68 -4.69 -22.38
C LEU A 204 -1.04 -4.72 -20.88
N TRP A 205 -2.26 -5.14 -20.52
CA TRP A 205 -2.72 -5.19 -19.14
C TRP A 205 -1.98 -6.23 -18.28
N GLU A 206 -1.52 -7.32 -18.89
CA GLU A 206 -0.75 -8.39 -18.24
C GLU A 206 0.56 -7.87 -17.60
N ILE A 207 1.13 -6.80 -18.16
CA ILE A 207 2.37 -6.20 -17.67
C ILE A 207 2.04 -4.91 -16.89
N GLU A 208 2.31 -4.91 -15.58
CA GLU A 208 1.99 -3.81 -14.68
C GLU A 208 2.48 -2.44 -15.19
N GLY A 209 3.72 -2.37 -15.70
CA GLY A 209 4.30 -1.14 -16.24
C GLY A 209 3.69 -0.65 -17.55
N LEU A 210 2.96 -1.49 -18.28
CA LEU A 210 2.31 -1.14 -19.56
C LEU A 210 0.86 -0.69 -19.39
N ARG A 211 0.22 -0.95 -18.24
CA ARG A 211 -1.18 -0.56 -17.98
C ARG A 211 -1.48 0.92 -18.26
N PRO A 212 -0.61 1.89 -17.91
CA PRO A 212 -0.87 3.30 -18.19
C PRO A 212 -0.86 3.65 -19.70
N LEU A 213 -0.35 2.77 -20.57
CA LEU A 213 -0.26 2.99 -22.02
C LEU A 213 -1.47 2.45 -22.78
N ILE A 214 -2.41 1.78 -22.11
CA ILE A 214 -3.58 1.15 -22.73
C ILE A 214 -4.46 2.18 -23.46
N ASP A 215 -4.60 3.37 -22.88
CA ASP A 215 -5.36 4.47 -23.49
C ASP A 215 -4.55 5.23 -24.55
N ASN A 216 -3.27 4.90 -24.72
CA ASN A 216 -2.40 5.45 -25.78
C ASN A 216 -2.42 4.59 -27.05
N VAL A 217 -3.19 3.51 -27.10
CA VAL A 217 -3.45 2.71 -28.31
C VAL A 217 -4.45 3.48 -29.19
N VAL A 218 -4.01 3.97 -30.35
CA VAL A 218 -4.82 4.80 -31.25
C VAL A 218 -5.65 3.95 -32.20
N THR A 219 -5.00 3.04 -32.93
CA THR A 219 -5.66 2.15 -33.87
C THR A 219 -5.02 0.77 -33.83
N THR A 220 -5.83 -0.24 -34.14
CA THR A 220 -5.41 -1.63 -34.27
C THR A 220 -5.85 -2.18 -35.62
N TYR A 221 -5.05 -3.05 -36.23
CA TYR A 221 -5.38 -3.69 -37.49
C TYR A 221 -5.06 -5.18 -37.42
N LEU A 222 -5.93 -5.98 -38.01
CA LEU A 222 -5.80 -7.42 -38.04
C LEU A 222 -4.92 -7.84 -39.23
N SER A 223 -3.97 -8.73 -38.98
CA SER A 223 -3.18 -9.42 -39.99
C SER A 223 -3.37 -10.93 -39.83
N GLN A 224 -2.94 -11.71 -40.83
CA GLN A 224 -3.00 -13.18 -40.76
C GLN A 224 -2.19 -13.72 -39.56
N ASP A 225 -1.03 -13.13 -39.30
CA ASP A 225 -0.06 -13.63 -38.31
C ASP A 225 0.06 -12.76 -37.06
N GLY A 226 -0.91 -11.87 -36.83
CA GLY A 226 -0.91 -11.05 -35.63
C GLY A 226 -1.80 -9.82 -35.71
N VAL A 227 -1.58 -8.91 -34.76
CA VAL A 227 -2.31 -7.64 -34.67
C VAL A 227 -1.31 -6.51 -34.68
N GLY A 228 -1.46 -5.62 -35.66
CA GLY A 228 -0.69 -4.40 -35.70
C GLY A 228 -1.35 -3.28 -34.90
N VAL A 229 -0.52 -2.42 -34.32
CA VAL A 229 -0.93 -1.40 -33.36
C VAL A 229 -0.25 -0.09 -33.71
N ARG A 230 -0.99 1.00 -33.68
CA ARG A 230 -0.43 2.35 -33.70
C ARG A 230 -0.55 2.97 -32.31
N MET A 231 0.60 3.33 -31.74
CA MET A 231 0.67 4.06 -30.48
C MET A 231 0.48 5.57 -30.72
N LYS A 232 0.13 6.29 -29.65
CA LYS A 232 -0.06 7.74 -29.70
C LYS A 232 1.21 8.51 -30.05
N THR A 233 2.35 8.02 -29.59
CA THR A 233 3.67 8.64 -29.83
C THR A 233 4.73 7.56 -30.06
N VAL A 234 5.83 7.93 -30.71
CA VAL A 234 7.03 7.08 -30.84
C VAL A 234 7.61 6.72 -29.46
N LEU A 235 7.50 7.62 -28.48
CA LEU A 235 7.94 7.33 -27.11
C LEU A 235 7.07 6.25 -26.45
N ASP A 236 5.76 6.26 -26.66
CA ASP A 236 4.87 5.21 -26.18
C ASP A 236 5.19 3.86 -26.83
N LYS A 237 5.54 3.86 -28.12
CA LYS A 237 6.09 2.67 -28.81
C LYS A 237 7.32 2.12 -28.08
N PHE A 238 8.33 2.97 -27.83
CA PHE A 238 9.57 2.53 -27.17
C PHE A 238 9.34 2.03 -25.75
N LYS A 239 8.40 2.61 -25.01
CA LYS A 239 8.03 2.09 -23.69
C LYS A 239 7.43 0.69 -23.77
N VAL A 240 6.59 0.42 -24.77
CA VAL A 240 6.03 -0.92 -24.97
C VAL A 240 7.13 -1.95 -25.26
N LEU A 241 8.06 -1.61 -26.16
CA LEU A 241 9.19 -2.48 -26.50
C LEU A 241 10.10 -2.76 -25.29
N GLU A 242 10.43 -1.73 -24.51
CA GLU A 242 11.36 -1.85 -23.39
C GLU A 242 10.73 -2.56 -22.18
N LEU A 243 9.54 -2.13 -21.75
CA LEU A 243 8.88 -2.71 -20.58
C LEU A 243 8.26 -4.09 -20.89
N GLY A 244 7.97 -4.36 -22.16
CA GLY A 244 7.51 -5.65 -22.66
C GLY A 244 8.64 -6.68 -22.86
N LYS A 245 9.91 -6.25 -22.88
CA LYS A 245 11.04 -7.11 -23.22
C LYS A 245 11.10 -8.37 -22.34
N GLY A 246 11.07 -9.53 -23.00
CA GLY A 246 11.10 -10.85 -22.35
C GLY A 246 9.80 -11.27 -21.65
N LYS A 247 8.73 -10.48 -21.78
CA LYS A 247 7.42 -10.73 -21.15
C LYS A 247 6.26 -10.68 -22.13
N LEU A 248 6.35 -9.82 -23.15
CA LEU A 248 5.40 -9.67 -24.24
C LEU A 248 6.15 -9.82 -25.55
N ASP A 249 5.63 -10.68 -26.42
CA ASP A 249 6.11 -10.78 -27.79
C ASP A 249 5.54 -9.62 -28.60
N VAL A 250 6.40 -8.64 -28.87
CA VAL A 250 6.07 -7.41 -29.59
C VAL A 250 7.27 -7.00 -30.43
N ILE A 251 7.01 -6.70 -31.69
CA ILE A 251 8.03 -6.39 -32.68
C ILE A 251 7.90 -4.92 -33.10
N ASP A 252 9.03 -4.23 -33.21
CA ASP A 252 9.10 -2.90 -33.81
C ASP A 252 8.86 -3.02 -35.32
N PHE A 253 7.80 -2.38 -35.80
CA PHE A 253 7.42 -2.46 -37.21
C PHE A 253 8.50 -1.86 -38.12
N ASP A 254 9.21 -0.82 -37.64
CA ASP A 254 10.27 -0.17 -38.42
C ASP A 254 11.51 -1.08 -38.58
N ALA A 255 11.73 -2.02 -37.67
CA ALA A 255 12.84 -2.98 -37.75
C ALA A 255 12.59 -4.07 -38.79
N MET A 256 11.33 -4.32 -39.19
CA MET A 256 10.99 -5.32 -40.21
C MET A 256 11.42 -4.91 -41.63
N PHE A 257 11.64 -3.62 -41.88
CA PHE A 257 11.97 -3.09 -43.22
C PHE A 257 13.41 -2.59 -43.34
N LYS A 258 14.25 -2.80 -42.32
CA LYS A 258 15.69 -2.59 -42.46
C LYS A 258 16.28 -3.80 -43.17
N GLU A 259 16.63 -3.64 -44.44
CA GLU A 259 17.40 -4.65 -45.18
C GLU A 259 18.66 -5.00 -44.37
N PRO A 260 19.06 -6.29 -44.32
CA PRO A 260 20.32 -6.66 -43.69
C PRO A 260 21.45 -5.96 -44.46
N GLU A 261 22.27 -5.16 -43.77
CA GLU A 261 23.51 -4.63 -44.33
C GLU A 261 24.31 -5.82 -44.89
N GLU A 262 24.51 -5.83 -46.22
CA GLU A 262 25.34 -6.80 -46.90
C GLU A 262 26.71 -6.83 -46.23
N THR A 263 27.07 -7.99 -45.68
CA THR A 263 28.40 -8.24 -45.17
C THR A 263 29.36 -8.26 -46.36
N ASN A 264 29.98 -7.11 -46.64
CA ASN A 264 31.12 -7.02 -47.56
C ASN A 264 32.24 -7.91 -47.01
N THR A 265 32.28 -9.13 -47.52
CA THR A 265 33.39 -10.06 -47.34
C THR A 265 34.51 -9.54 -48.23
N GLU A 266 35.42 -8.75 -47.65
CA GLU A 266 36.70 -8.46 -48.29
C GLU A 266 37.50 -9.77 -48.41
N MET A 267 37.40 -10.38 -49.59
CA MET A 267 38.40 -11.33 -50.09
C MET A 267 39.73 -10.59 -50.24
N TYR A 268 40.66 -10.88 -49.35
CA TYR A 268 42.07 -10.61 -49.59
C TYR A 268 42.58 -11.54 -50.70
N ASN A 269 42.91 -10.96 -51.85
CA ASN A 269 43.91 -11.48 -52.79
C ASN A 269 45.21 -10.71 -52.57
#